data_AF-A0A8D8A9Z5-F1
#
_entry.id   AF-A0A8D8A9Z5-F1
#
_cell.length_a   1.000
_cell.length_b   1.000
_cell.length_c   1.000
_cell.angle_alpha   90.00
_cell.angle_beta   90.00
_cell.angle_gamma   90.00
#
_symmetry.space_group_name_H-M   'P 1'
#
loop_
_entity.id
_entity.type
_entity.pdbx_description
1 polymer ?
#
loop_
_entity_poly.entity_id
_entity_poly.type
_entity_poly.pdbx_seq_one_letter_code
_entity_poly.pdbx_strand_id
1 'polypeptide(L)'
;MESEFRAEYSTMRLNVQEFATSLLDHARTSNELEIMLNYSPGEIDNWEPGERQTLERLKLALKFKQKLFVAHPNVQQLLAAIWYEGLPGFRRKSPMGQIMQVAKLGAMFPVYSLIYMVLPNPAMGQFM
;
A
#
# COMPACT_ATOMS: atom_id res chain seq x y z
N MET A 1 -22.21 -1.92 25.30
CA MET A 1 -20.78 -1.96 25.67
C MET A 1 -20.76 -1.84 27.17
N GLU A 2 -20.35 -2.90 27.89
CA GLU A 2 -20.26 -2.87 29.35
C GLU A 2 -19.27 -1.79 29.79
N SER A 3 -19.70 -0.85 30.62
CA SER A 3 -18.85 0.27 31.05
C SER A 3 -17.80 -0.17 32.07
N GLU A 4 -18.09 -1.22 32.83
CA GLU A 4 -17.29 -1.66 33.98
C GLU A 4 -15.91 -2.20 33.57
N PHE A 5 -15.79 -2.88 32.43
CA PHE A 5 -14.54 -3.51 31.98
C PHE A 5 -13.89 -2.83 30.77
N ARG A 6 -14.30 -1.60 30.42
CA ARG A 6 -13.82 -0.90 29.23
C ARG A 6 -12.29 -0.76 29.18
N ALA A 7 -11.65 -0.54 30.33
CA ALA A 7 -10.20 -0.38 30.44
C ALA A 7 -9.45 -1.69 30.12
N GLU A 8 -9.94 -2.81 30.64
CA GLU A 8 -9.36 -4.14 30.41
C GLU A 8 -9.48 -4.55 28.95
N TYR A 9 -10.67 -4.38 28.35
CA TYR A 9 -10.86 -4.63 26.92
C TYR A 9 -9.98 -3.74 26.04
N SER A 10 -9.77 -2.47 26.43
CA SER A 10 -8.86 -1.59 25.69
C SER A 10 -7.41 -2.06 25.78
N THR A 11 -6.99 -2.53 26.94
CA THR A 11 -5.64 -3.07 27.16
C THR A 11 -5.43 -4.35 26.36
N MET A 12 -6.38 -5.29 26.43
CA MET A 12 -6.34 -6.52 25.65
C MET A 12 -6.33 -6.24 24.15
N ARG A 13 -7.11 -5.26 23.68
CA ARG A 13 -7.07 -4.82 22.29
C ARG A 13 -5.66 -4.34 21.91
N LEU A 14 -5.05 -3.46 22.70
CA LEU A 14 -3.70 -2.96 22.44
C LEU A 14 -2.67 -4.09 22.36
N ASN A 15 -2.70 -5.05 23.30
CA ASN A 15 -1.81 -6.20 23.28
C ASN A 15 -1.91 -7.00 21.98
N VAL A 16 -3.14 -7.21 21.47
CA VAL A 16 -3.35 -7.89 20.18
C VAL A 16 -2.82 -7.06 19.01
N GLN A 17 -2.98 -5.72 19.04
CA GLN A 17 -2.43 -4.85 18.00
C GLN A 17 -0.90 -4.88 17.98
N GLU A 18 -0.26 -4.83 19.16
CA GLU A 18 1.18 -4.95 19.29
C GLU A 18 1.69 -6.31 18.83
N PHE A 19 1.01 -7.39 19.21
CA PHE A 19 1.33 -8.74 18.75
C PHE A 19 1.25 -8.87 17.22
N ALA A 20 0.15 -8.39 16.61
CA ALA A 20 0.03 -8.43 15.15
C ALA A 20 1.10 -7.57 14.45
N THR A 21 1.53 -6.48 15.10
CA THR A 21 2.59 -5.61 14.58
C THR A 21 3.96 -6.27 14.71
N SER A 22 4.28 -6.93 15.82
CA SER A 22 5.57 -7.60 16.01
C SER A 22 5.75 -8.83 15.10
N LEU A 23 4.66 -9.42 14.63
CA LEU A 23 4.73 -10.45 13.59
C LEU A 23 5.28 -9.90 12.25
N LEU A 24 5.08 -8.61 11.94
CA LEU A 24 5.68 -7.99 10.76
C LEU A 24 7.21 -7.90 10.83
N ASP A 25 7.78 -7.79 12.03
CA ASP A 25 9.24 -7.76 12.23
C ASP A 25 9.90 -9.09 11.87
N HIS A 26 9.12 -10.17 11.80
CA HIS A 26 9.62 -11.50 11.45
C HIS A 26 9.63 -11.76 9.94
N ALA A 27 8.99 -10.90 9.13
CA ALA A 27 9.07 -10.98 7.67
C ALA A 27 10.46 -10.52 7.20
N ARG A 28 11.21 -11.40 6.55
CA ARG A 28 12.61 -11.16 6.16
C ARG A 28 12.76 -10.66 4.74
N THR A 29 11.74 -10.86 3.91
CA THR A 29 11.76 -10.47 2.50
C THR A 29 10.55 -9.61 2.12
N SER A 30 10.71 -8.76 1.09
CA SER A 30 9.59 -8.00 0.53
C SER A 30 8.50 -8.93 0.00
N ASN A 31 8.88 -10.07 -0.57
CA ASN A 31 7.93 -11.05 -1.10
C ASN A 31 7.04 -11.64 -0.01
N GLU A 32 7.60 -12.02 1.14
CA GLU A 32 6.82 -12.50 2.30
C GLU A 32 5.82 -11.42 2.77
N LEU A 33 6.28 -10.17 2.82
CA LEU A 33 5.45 -9.04 3.22
C LEU A 33 4.31 -8.78 2.22
N GLU A 34 4.59 -8.82 0.93
CA GLU A 34 3.60 -8.66 -0.14
C GLU A 34 2.55 -9.76 -0.09
N ILE A 35 2.97 -11.03 0.03
CA ILE A 35 2.04 -12.17 0.17
C ILE A 35 1.11 -11.94 1.38
N MET A 36 1.66 -11.55 2.53
CA MET A 36 0.87 -11.33 3.73
C MET A 36 -0.12 -10.16 3.59
N LEU A 37 0.26 -9.09 2.88
CA LEU A 37 -0.57 -7.89 2.71
C LEU A 37 -1.64 -8.05 1.62
N ASN A 38 -1.42 -8.90 0.62
CA ASN A 38 -2.40 -9.20 -0.43
C ASN A 38 -3.33 -10.36 -0.07
N TYR A 39 -3.04 -11.14 0.96
CA TYR A 39 -3.83 -12.32 1.30
C TYR A 39 -5.31 -12.00 1.60
N SER A 40 -6.20 -12.71 0.91
CA SER A 40 -7.66 -12.69 1.10
C SER A 40 -8.19 -14.12 1.31
N PRO A 41 -8.89 -14.43 2.42
CA PRO A 41 -9.36 -15.79 2.71
C PRO A 41 -10.57 -16.25 1.87
N GLY A 42 -11.01 -15.44 0.89
CA GLY A 42 -12.20 -15.71 0.08
C GLY A 42 -12.00 -15.66 -1.43
N GLU A 43 -10.78 -15.41 -1.90
CA GLU A 43 -10.45 -15.47 -3.32
C GLU A 43 -10.07 -16.91 -3.70
N ILE A 44 -10.51 -17.34 -4.90
CA ILE A 44 -10.26 -18.69 -5.43
C ILE A 44 -8.79 -18.82 -5.85
N ASP A 45 -8.19 -17.72 -6.29
CA ASP A 45 -6.77 -17.63 -6.62
C ASP A 45 -6.00 -16.96 -5.50
N ASN A 46 -4.82 -17.49 -5.20
CA ASN A 46 -3.88 -16.82 -4.30
C ASN A 46 -3.09 -15.80 -5.11
N TRP A 47 -2.90 -14.60 -4.55
CA TRP A 47 -2.03 -13.60 -5.15
C TRP A 47 -0.62 -14.15 -5.38
N GLU A 48 -0.12 -14.04 -6.61
CA GLU A 48 1.24 -14.46 -6.97
C GLU A 48 2.21 -13.27 -7.13
N PRO A 49 3.51 -13.43 -6.78
CA PRO A 49 4.50 -12.39 -6.99
C PRO A 49 4.58 -11.94 -8.46
N GLY A 50 4.24 -10.68 -8.71
CA GLY A 50 4.20 -10.08 -10.05
C GLY A 50 2.79 -9.69 -10.51
N GLU A 51 1.75 -10.12 -9.81
CA GLU A 51 0.39 -9.64 -10.02
C GLU A 51 0.16 -8.25 -9.42
N ARG A 52 -0.89 -7.58 -9.89
CA ARG A 52 -1.30 -6.28 -9.34
C ARG A 52 -1.59 -6.40 -7.84
N GLN A 53 -0.94 -5.57 -7.05
CA GLN A 53 -1.09 -5.54 -5.59
C GLN A 53 -2.53 -5.16 -5.22
N THR A 54 -3.31 -6.09 -4.66
CA THR A 54 -4.70 -5.87 -4.23
C THR A 54 -4.78 -5.25 -2.83
N LEU A 55 -3.80 -5.56 -1.97
CA LEU A 55 -3.60 -5.08 -0.61
C LEU A 55 -4.82 -5.33 0.31
N GLU A 56 -5.54 -6.43 0.11
CA GLU A 56 -6.78 -6.73 0.85
C GLU A 56 -6.59 -6.82 2.37
N ARG A 57 -5.50 -7.45 2.83
CA ARG A 57 -5.20 -7.52 4.26
C ARG A 57 -4.91 -6.15 4.84
N LEU A 58 -4.25 -5.27 4.09
CA LEU A 58 -4.00 -3.89 4.50
C LEU A 58 -5.30 -3.08 4.58
N LYS A 59 -6.21 -3.22 3.60
CA LYS A 59 -7.54 -2.59 3.63
C LYS A 59 -8.33 -3.03 4.86
N LEU A 60 -8.26 -4.31 5.21
CA LEU A 60 -8.86 -4.86 6.43
C LEU A 60 -8.26 -4.23 7.70
N ALA A 61 -6.93 -4.11 7.77
CA ALA A 61 -6.24 -3.46 8.88
C ALA A 61 -6.68 -1.99 9.05
N LEU A 62 -6.87 -1.27 7.93
CA LEU A 62 -7.39 0.10 7.91
C LEU A 62 -8.82 0.17 8.44
N LYS A 63 -9.70 -0.74 7.99
CA LYS A 63 -11.11 -0.86 8.44
C LYS A 63 -11.19 -1.06 9.96
N PHE A 64 -10.29 -1.87 10.53
CA PHE A 64 -10.21 -2.12 11.97
C PHE A 64 -9.31 -1.13 12.74
N LYS A 65 -8.86 -0.04 12.10
CA LYS A 65 -8.05 1.02 12.72
C LYS A 65 -6.78 0.50 13.41
N GLN A 66 -6.12 -0.47 12.79
CA GLN A 66 -4.84 -1.03 13.23
C GLN A 66 -3.67 -0.07 12.92
N LYS A 67 -3.57 1.03 13.67
CA LYS A 67 -2.63 2.11 13.37
C LYS A 67 -1.16 1.68 13.44
N LEU A 68 -0.79 0.86 14.43
CA LEU A 68 0.58 0.36 14.61
C LEU A 68 1.03 -0.51 13.43
N PHE A 69 0.18 -1.46 13.03
CA PHE A 69 0.41 -2.31 11.86
C PHE A 69 0.60 -1.51 10.58
N VAL A 70 -0.29 -0.55 10.31
CA VAL A 70 -0.22 0.27 9.08
C VAL A 70 0.99 1.20 9.10
N ALA A 71 1.34 1.77 10.25
CA ALA A 71 2.49 2.66 10.40
C ALA A 71 3.85 1.94 10.44
N HIS A 72 3.85 0.60 10.35
CA HIS A 72 5.07 -0.19 10.43
C HIS A 72 6.07 0.16 9.31
N PRO A 73 7.38 0.30 9.59
CA PRO A 73 8.37 0.73 8.59
C PRO A 73 8.38 -0.12 7.32
N ASN A 74 8.32 -1.45 7.45
CA ASN A 74 8.34 -2.35 6.29
C ASN A 74 7.10 -2.16 5.40
N VAL A 75 5.92 -1.97 6.01
CA VAL A 75 4.65 -1.74 5.30
C VAL A 75 4.69 -0.39 4.58
N GLN A 76 5.18 0.65 5.26
CA GLN A 76 5.32 2.00 4.67
C GLN A 76 6.34 2.03 3.54
N GLN A 77 7.44 1.26 3.64
CA GLN A 77 8.42 1.14 2.57
C GLN A 77 7.82 0.48 1.33
N LEU A 78 7.03 -0.60 1.50
CA LEU A 78 6.33 -1.25 0.39
C LEU A 78 5.30 -0.30 -0.24
N LEU A 79 4.48 0.36 0.58
CA LEU A 79 3.49 1.34 0.09
C LEU A 79 4.14 2.50 -0.66
N ALA A 80 5.30 2.98 -0.19
CA ALA A 80 6.06 3.99 -0.90
C ALA A 80 6.60 3.46 -2.23
N ALA A 81 7.03 2.20 -2.30
CA ALA A 81 7.48 1.58 -3.55
C ALA A 81 6.32 1.51 -4.58
N ILE A 82 5.14 1.08 -4.15
CA ILE A 82 3.92 1.03 -4.99
C ILE A 82 3.48 2.46 -5.40
N TRP A 83 3.49 3.41 -4.46
CA TRP A 83 3.05 4.78 -4.73
C TRP A 83 3.94 5.52 -5.74
N TYR A 84 5.25 5.27 -5.71
CA TYR A 84 6.21 5.87 -6.64
C TYR A 84 6.55 4.96 -7.82
N GLU A 85 5.78 3.89 -8.04
CA GLU A 85 5.88 3.06 -9.23
C GLU A 85 5.64 3.93 -10.48
N GLY A 86 6.47 3.76 -11.50
CA GLY A 86 6.48 4.64 -12.69
C GLY A 86 7.26 5.96 -12.54
N LEU A 87 7.61 6.40 -11.32
CA LEU A 87 8.39 7.63 -11.09
C LEU A 87 9.74 7.33 -10.42
N PRO A 88 10.65 6.58 -11.07
CA PRO A 88 11.91 6.16 -10.47
C PRO A 88 12.75 7.38 -10.05
N GLY A 89 13.17 7.39 -8.78
CA GLY A 89 14.00 8.44 -8.23
C GLY A 89 13.28 9.73 -7.85
N PHE A 90 11.94 9.82 -7.96
CA PHE A 90 11.16 11.00 -7.54
C PHE A 90 11.47 11.41 -6.09
N ARG A 91 11.52 10.42 -5.19
CA ARG A 91 11.84 10.64 -3.77
C ARG A 91 13.24 11.21 -3.53
N ARG A 92 14.19 11.01 -4.45
CA ARG A 92 15.58 11.48 -4.32
C ARG A 92 15.83 12.86 -4.94
N LYS A 93 14.84 13.42 -5.64
CA LYS A 93 14.96 14.74 -6.30
C LYS A 93 14.83 15.88 -5.28
N SER A 94 15.42 17.03 -5.63
CA SER A 94 15.18 18.27 -4.88
C SER A 94 13.70 18.66 -4.97
N PRO A 95 13.17 19.43 -3.99
CA PRO A 95 11.77 19.87 -4.01
C PRO A 95 11.39 20.59 -5.31
N MET A 96 12.30 21.41 -5.85
CA MET A 96 12.09 22.08 -7.14
C MET A 96 11.98 21.07 -8.30
N GLY A 97 12.82 20.03 -8.29
CA GLY A 97 12.76 18.95 -9.29
C GLY A 97 11.48 18.12 -9.20
N GLN A 98 10.96 17.90 -7.98
CA GLN A 98 9.68 17.22 -7.76
C GLN A 98 8.52 18.05 -8.31
N ILE A 99 8.47 19.35 -7.99
CA ILE A 99 7.45 20.28 -8.50
C ILE A 99 7.46 20.30 -10.03
N MET A 100 8.64 20.40 -10.65
CA MET A 100 8.76 20.40 -12.11
C MET A 100 8.23 19.10 -12.75
N GLN A 101 8.48 17.95 -12.12
CA GLN A 101 7.95 16.67 -12.60
C GLN A 101 6.44 16.58 -12.45
N VAL A 102 5.88 17.01 -11.32
CA VAL A 102 4.43 17.05 -11.09
C VAL A 102 3.76 17.99 -12.10
N ALA A 103 4.34 19.17 -12.34
CA ALA A 103 3.84 20.12 -13.33
C ALA A 103 3.86 19.52 -14.75
N LYS A 104 4.95 18.82 -15.13
CA LYS A 104 5.04 18.12 -16.42
C LYS A 104 3.98 17.03 -16.55
N LEU A 105 3.76 16.23 -15.50
CA LEU A 105 2.74 15.18 -15.48
C LEU A 105 1.34 15.76 -15.63
N GLY A 106 1.04 16.86 -14.91
CA GLY A 106 -0.22 17.59 -15.03
C GLY A 106 -0.45 18.17 -16.43
N ALA A 107 0.57 18.78 -17.04
CA ALA A 107 0.48 19.32 -18.39
C ALA A 107 0.27 18.23 -19.46
N MET A 108 0.86 17.04 -19.26
CA MET A 108 0.74 15.89 -20.17
C MET A 108 -0.52 15.06 -19.92
N PHE A 109 -1.28 15.32 -18.86
CA PHE A 109 -2.50 14.61 -18.49
C PHE A 109 -3.50 14.43 -19.66
N PRO A 110 -3.92 15.48 -20.40
CA PRO A 110 -4.87 15.31 -21.50
C PRO A 110 -4.34 14.42 -22.63
N VAL A 111 -3.03 14.43 -22.87
CA VAL A 111 -2.39 13.56 -23.87
C VAL A 111 -2.45 12.10 -23.42
N TYR A 112 -2.12 11.82 -22.16
CA TYR A 112 -2.20 10.47 -21.61
C TYR A 112 -3.64 9.93 -21.57
N SER A 113 -4.63 10.76 -21.22
CA SER A 113 -6.05 10.37 -21.26
C SER A 113 -6.54 10.02 -22.66
N LEU A 114 -6.13 10.79 -23.68
CA LEU A 114 -6.48 10.49 -25.08
C LEU A 114 -5.82 9.18 -25.56
N ILE A 115 -4.55 8.94 -25.21
CA ILE A 115 -3.85 7.68 -25.53
C ILE A 115 -4.57 6.49 -24.90
N TYR A 116 -4.95 6.59 -23.62
CA TYR A 116 -5.68 5.54 -22.91
C TYR A 116 -7.05 5.23 -23.55
N MET A 117 -7.76 6.26 -24.03
CA MET A 117 -9.07 6.09 -24.69
C MET A 117 -8.97 5.42 -26.07
N VAL A 118 -7.89 5.69 -26.82
CA VAL A 118 -7.72 5.20 -28.21
C VAL A 118 -7.04 3.83 -28.28
N LEU A 119 -6.11 3.55 -27.36
CA LEU A 119 -5.34 2.32 -27.32
C LEU A 119 -5.59 1.63 -25.96
N PRO A 120 -6.41 0.57 -25.89
CA PRO A 120 -6.72 -0.11 -24.63
C PRO A 120 -5.54 -0.92 -24.06
N ASN A 121 -4.42 -1.06 -24.79
CA ASN A 121 -3.33 -1.95 -24.39
C ASN A 121 -1.89 -1.59 -24.85
N PRO A 122 -1.43 -0.32 -24.84
CA PRO A 122 0.00 -0.05 -24.88
C PRO A 122 0.53 0.04 -23.45
N ALA A 123 1.76 -0.45 -23.23
CA ALA A 123 2.50 -0.28 -21.98
C ALA A 123 2.58 1.18 -21.48
N MET A 124 2.30 2.16 -22.36
CA MET A 124 2.24 3.59 -22.03
C MET A 124 0.91 4.03 -21.41
N GLY A 125 -0.19 3.31 -21.66
CA GLY A 125 -1.52 3.59 -21.07
C GLY A 125 -1.67 3.07 -19.65
N GLN A 126 -0.86 2.09 -19.24
CA GLN A 126 -0.82 1.53 -17.87
C GLN A 126 -0.03 2.39 -16.88
N PHE A 127 0.58 3.50 -17.35
CA PHE A 127 1.22 4.47 -16.47
C PHE A 127 0.20 5.30 -15.68
N MET A 128 -1.06 5.33 -16.13
CA MET A 128 -2.22 5.89 -15.43
C MET A 128 -3.17 4.77 -15.01
#